data_AF-A0A8H3VIV5-F1
#
_entry.id   AF-A0A8H3VIV5-F1
#
_cell.length_a   1.000
_cell.length_b   1.000
_cell.length_c   1.000
_cell.angle_alpha   90.00
_cell.angle_beta   90.00
_cell.angle_gamma   90.00
#
_symmetry.space_group_name_H-M   'P 1'
#
loop_
_entity.id
_entity.type
_entity.pdbx_description
1 polymer ?
#
loop_
_entity_poly.entity_id
_entity_poly.type
_entity_poly.pdbx_seq_one_letter_code
_entity_poly.pdbx_strand_id
1 'polypeptide(L)'
;MSDTIDPRDVNVKSEDSEEATLSASTANLKVKATPKKRKATKNEAKDGGETEESPTKKSKPVTKQGIPDRLEDLSPEDRMLMHMKADGKTMKEIGEAWFVMTGAKHTSLSTRYNRIKAAIARVKDEDLQALREGMGEADIRIEEEKKQAEKKRYAIVAEVMEAKGTEKYDTATLEKAWKRLQAEGTPAANGSS
;
A
#
# COMPACT_ATOMS: atom_id res chain seq x y z
N MET A 1 -49.72 31.67 -49.12
CA MET A 1 -48.43 31.30 -49.74
C MET A 1 -47.56 30.84 -48.60
N SER A 2 -47.45 29.53 -48.47
CA SER A 2 -46.88 28.82 -47.34
C SER A 2 -45.53 28.28 -47.78
N ASP A 3 -44.46 28.61 -47.05
CA ASP A 3 -43.21 27.86 -47.10
C ASP A 3 -42.98 27.25 -45.71
N THR A 4 -43.53 26.05 -45.57
CA THR A 4 -43.33 25.12 -44.47
C THR A 4 -42.00 24.42 -44.70
N ILE A 5 -41.03 24.67 -43.82
CA ILE A 5 -39.76 23.95 -43.77
C ILE A 5 -40.06 22.52 -43.28
N ASP A 6 -39.86 21.55 -44.18
CA ASP A 6 -40.08 20.11 -44.00
C ASP A 6 -38.85 19.45 -43.31
N PRO A 7 -39.00 18.82 -42.13
CA PRO A 7 -37.92 18.07 -41.49
C PRO A 7 -37.97 16.60 -41.92
N ARG A 8 -37.45 16.31 -43.11
CA ARG A 8 -37.17 14.95 -43.58
C ARG A 8 -35.71 14.84 -44.03
N ASP A 9 -34.81 14.71 -43.06
CA ASP A 9 -33.62 13.88 -43.27
C ASP A 9 -33.15 13.27 -41.94
N VAL A 10 -33.79 12.14 -41.65
CA VAL A 10 -33.47 11.18 -40.60
C VAL A 10 -32.37 10.26 -41.14
N ASN A 11 -31.11 10.53 -40.81
CA ASN A 11 -30.05 9.53 -40.93
C ASN A 11 -29.69 8.98 -39.54
N VAL A 12 -30.63 8.21 -38.99
CA VAL A 12 -30.43 7.34 -37.84
C VAL A 12 -29.89 6.02 -38.36
N LYS A 13 -28.58 5.81 -38.20
CA LYS A 13 -27.95 4.50 -38.37
C LYS A 13 -27.95 3.81 -37.01
N SER A 14 -29.01 3.06 -36.74
CA SER A 14 -29.12 2.12 -35.61
C SER A 14 -29.25 0.72 -36.17
N GLU A 15 -28.25 -0.13 -35.93
CA GLU A 15 -28.29 -1.61 -35.86
C GLU A 15 -26.95 -2.00 -35.19
N ASP A 16 -26.82 -2.96 -34.28
CA ASP A 16 -27.76 -3.76 -33.50
C ASP A 16 -26.92 -4.50 -32.43
N SER A 17 -27.56 -4.74 -31.30
CA SER A 17 -27.44 -5.86 -30.33
C SER A 17 -26.12 -6.67 -30.21
N GLU A 18 -25.62 -6.81 -28.97
CA GLU A 18 -25.85 -8.03 -28.18
C GLU A 18 -25.31 -7.80 -26.75
N GLU A 19 -26.25 -7.61 -25.82
CA GLU A 19 -26.08 -7.74 -24.39
C GLU A 19 -26.31 -9.22 -24.02
N ALA A 20 -25.31 -9.88 -23.43
CA ALA A 20 -25.47 -11.21 -22.86
C ALA A 20 -24.78 -11.31 -21.49
N THR A 21 -25.58 -11.05 -20.46
CA THR A 21 -25.80 -11.91 -19.28
C THR A 21 -24.59 -12.44 -18.49
N LEU A 22 -24.50 -11.93 -17.27
CA LEU A 22 -24.30 -12.65 -16.00
C LEU A 22 -23.89 -14.14 -16.10
N SER A 23 -22.70 -14.47 -15.62
CA SER A 23 -22.44 -15.78 -15.03
C SER A 23 -21.59 -15.64 -13.78
N ALA A 24 -22.27 -15.60 -12.64
CA ALA A 24 -21.69 -15.90 -11.35
C ALA A 24 -21.14 -17.33 -11.36
N SER A 25 -19.83 -17.49 -11.14
CA SER A 25 -19.25 -18.79 -10.78
C SER A 25 -18.60 -18.68 -9.41
N THR A 26 -19.39 -19.08 -8.43
CA THR A 26 -19.00 -19.31 -7.04
C THR A 26 -17.93 -20.41 -6.95
N ALA A 27 -16.94 -20.16 -6.07
CA ALA A 27 -16.07 -21.10 -5.38
C ALA A 27 -15.20 -22.09 -6.19
N ASN A 28 -13.88 -21.89 -6.13
CA ASN A 28 -13.03 -22.91 -5.48
C ASN A 28 -11.72 -22.32 -4.95
N LEU A 29 -11.67 -22.16 -3.63
CA LEU A 29 -10.45 -21.88 -2.86
C LEU A 29 -9.52 -23.09 -2.93
N LYS A 30 -8.61 -23.13 -3.92
CA LYS A 30 -7.46 -24.03 -3.85
C LYS A 30 -6.38 -23.43 -2.96
N VAL A 31 -6.53 -23.69 -1.66
CA VAL A 31 -5.46 -23.60 -0.67
C VAL A 31 -4.28 -24.44 -1.16
N LYS A 32 -3.27 -23.80 -1.73
CA LYS A 32 -1.97 -24.45 -1.98
C LYS A 32 -1.31 -24.65 -0.63
N ALA A 33 -1.46 -25.85 -0.10
CA ALA A 33 -0.74 -26.36 1.05
C ALA A 33 0.77 -26.15 0.84
N THR A 34 1.36 -25.21 1.59
CA THR A 34 2.82 -25.10 1.74
C THR A 34 3.35 -26.37 2.38
N PRO A 35 4.37 -27.03 1.81
CA PRO A 35 4.94 -28.24 2.39
C PRO A 35 5.58 -27.92 3.75
N LYS A 36 5.06 -28.59 4.77
CA LYS A 36 5.55 -28.60 6.15
C LYS A 36 7.01 -29.06 6.16
N LYS A 37 7.94 -28.18 6.58
CA LYS A 37 9.35 -28.53 6.85
C LYS A 37 9.38 -29.75 7.77
N ARG A 38 9.80 -30.90 7.24
CA ARG A 38 10.17 -32.07 8.05
C ARG A 38 11.41 -31.69 8.86
N LYS A 39 11.29 -31.64 10.18
CA LYS A 39 12.44 -31.75 11.09
C LYS A 39 13.08 -33.12 10.81
N ALA A 40 14.30 -33.13 10.27
CA ALA A 40 15.11 -34.34 10.25
C ALA A 40 15.70 -34.50 11.65
N THR A 41 15.08 -35.39 12.42
CA THR A 41 15.61 -35.92 13.66
C THR A 41 16.86 -36.74 13.33
N LYS A 42 17.92 -36.47 14.11
CA LYS A 42 19.16 -37.25 14.24
C LYS A 42 18.90 -38.75 14.10
N ASN A 43 19.60 -39.41 13.17
CA ASN A 43 19.90 -40.83 13.26
C ASN A 43 21.36 -41.04 12.86
N GLU A 44 22.11 -41.57 13.82
CA GLU A 44 23.46 -42.07 13.67
C GLU A 44 23.41 -43.35 12.84
N ALA A 45 24.25 -43.42 11.81
CA ALA A 45 24.74 -44.67 11.25
C ALA A 45 26.13 -44.43 10.66
N LYS A 46 27.11 -45.14 11.23
CA LYS A 46 28.45 -45.38 10.67
C LYS A 46 28.31 -45.95 9.25
N ASP A 47 29.13 -45.49 8.31
CA ASP A 47 30.33 -46.21 7.82
C ASP A 47 30.89 -45.50 6.58
N GLY A 48 32.19 -45.64 6.34
CA GLY A 48 33.04 -44.67 5.65
C GLY A 48 32.96 -44.55 4.13
N GLY A 49 33.64 -43.51 3.64
CA GLY A 49 33.93 -43.32 2.21
C GLY A 49 34.35 -41.88 1.88
N GLU A 50 35.67 -41.67 1.85
CA GLU A 50 36.42 -40.69 1.03
C GLU A 50 36.02 -39.20 1.06
N THR A 51 36.81 -38.45 1.82
CA THR A 51 36.79 -36.99 1.95
C THR A 51 37.49 -36.32 0.75
N GLU A 52 36.73 -36.02 -0.31
CA GLU A 52 37.12 -34.97 -1.27
C GLU A 52 36.63 -33.62 -0.71
N GLU A 53 37.53 -32.90 -0.03
CA GLU A 53 37.30 -31.56 0.52
C GLU A 53 36.97 -30.56 -0.60
N SER A 54 35.68 -30.32 -0.82
CA SER A 54 35.24 -29.17 -1.60
C SER A 54 35.35 -27.90 -0.74
N PRO A 55 36.20 -26.90 -1.08
CA PRO A 55 36.31 -25.70 -0.28
C PRO A 55 35.07 -24.85 -0.51
N THR A 56 34.10 -24.99 0.39
CA THR A 56 32.93 -24.11 0.48
C THR A 56 33.43 -22.74 0.91
N LYS A 57 33.90 -21.92 -0.03
CA LYS A 57 34.19 -20.50 0.18
C LYS A 57 32.91 -19.83 0.67
N LYS A 58 32.80 -19.66 1.99
CA LYS A 58 31.84 -18.76 2.60
C LYS A 58 32.14 -17.36 2.05
N SER A 59 31.37 -16.93 1.07
CA SER A 59 31.41 -15.56 0.56
C SER A 59 31.19 -14.62 1.75
N LYS A 60 32.17 -13.78 2.04
CA LYS A 60 32.07 -12.75 3.07
C LYS A 60 30.78 -11.94 2.83
N PRO A 61 30.05 -11.52 3.89
CA PRO A 61 28.90 -10.66 3.72
C PRO A 61 29.38 -9.38 3.06
N VAL A 62 29.02 -9.20 1.79
CA VAL A 62 29.15 -7.92 1.11
C VAL A 62 28.30 -6.96 1.92
N THR A 63 28.94 -6.00 2.60
CA THR A 63 28.27 -4.86 3.20
C THR A 63 27.38 -4.27 2.13
N LYS A 64 26.06 -4.43 2.28
CA LYS A 64 25.10 -3.85 1.36
C LYS A 64 25.19 -2.34 1.53
N GLN A 65 26.06 -1.71 0.76
CA GLN A 65 26.06 -0.26 0.60
C GLN A 65 24.64 0.13 0.17
N GLY A 66 24.00 1.00 0.95
CA GLY A 66 22.67 1.51 0.61
C GLY A 66 22.70 2.22 -0.74
N ILE A 67 21.55 2.33 -1.39
CA ILE A 67 21.44 3.18 -2.59
C ILE A 67 21.45 4.63 -2.09
N PRO A 68 22.33 5.50 -2.64
CA PRO A 68 22.35 6.92 -2.29
C PRO A 68 20.99 7.59 -2.52
N ASP A 69 20.68 8.58 -1.68
CA ASP A 69 19.42 9.33 -1.74
C ASP A 69 19.50 10.58 -2.64
N ARG A 70 20.67 10.84 -3.25
CA ARG A 70 20.89 11.91 -4.23
C ARG A 70 21.33 11.35 -5.58
N LEU A 71 20.87 11.98 -6.66
CA LEU A 71 21.20 11.58 -8.03
C LEU A 71 22.71 11.72 -8.33
N GLU A 72 23.36 12.72 -7.75
CA GLU A 72 24.80 13.00 -7.92
C GLU A 72 25.69 11.90 -7.32
N ASP A 73 25.26 11.32 -6.21
CA ASP A 73 26.00 10.28 -5.48
C ASP A 73 25.81 8.87 -6.07
N LEU A 74 24.91 8.71 -7.03
CA LEU A 74 24.71 7.43 -7.72
C LEU A 74 25.98 6.99 -8.48
N SER A 75 26.11 5.69 -8.71
CA SER A 75 27.14 5.20 -9.62
C SER A 75 26.86 5.67 -11.06
N PRO A 76 27.88 5.77 -11.94
CA PRO A 76 27.69 6.16 -13.34
C PRO A 76 26.63 5.29 -14.05
N GLU A 77 26.58 4.01 -13.71
CA GLU A 77 25.60 3.06 -14.24
C GLU A 77 24.18 3.35 -13.78
N ASP A 78 24.01 3.70 -12.51
CA ASP A 78 22.71 4.07 -11.97
C ASP A 78 22.20 5.38 -12.54
N ARG A 79 23.08 6.36 -12.74
CA ARG A 79 22.71 7.60 -13.44
C ARG A 79 22.26 7.30 -14.87
N MET A 80 23.01 6.48 -15.61
CA MET A 80 22.63 6.07 -16.98
C MET A 80 21.25 5.39 -16.99
N LEU A 81 21.00 4.44 -16.08
CA LEU A 81 19.71 3.77 -15.94
C LEU A 81 18.57 4.76 -15.70
N MET A 82 18.76 5.75 -14.82
CA MET A 82 17.75 6.78 -14.54
C MET A 82 17.51 7.68 -15.77
N HIS A 83 18.56 8.15 -16.43
CA HIS A 83 18.45 9.02 -17.61
C HIS A 83 17.77 8.33 -18.78
N MET A 84 18.23 7.14 -19.18
CA MET A 84 17.63 6.42 -20.30
C MET A 84 16.16 6.08 -20.03
N LYS A 85 15.80 5.81 -18.78
CA LYS A 85 14.41 5.56 -18.43
C LYS A 85 13.55 6.83 -18.50
N ALA A 86 14.11 7.99 -18.14
CA ALA A 86 13.47 9.29 -18.32
C ALA A 86 13.27 9.64 -19.81
N ASP A 87 14.23 9.26 -20.66
CA ASP A 87 14.15 9.42 -22.12
C ASP A 87 13.18 8.43 -22.80
N GLY A 88 12.43 7.65 -22.01
CA GLY A 88 11.42 6.72 -22.52
C GLY A 88 11.97 5.39 -23.06
N LYS A 89 13.27 5.08 -22.88
CA LYS A 89 13.85 3.82 -23.35
C LYS A 89 13.24 2.61 -22.64
N THR A 90 13.16 1.51 -23.39
CA THR A 90 12.69 0.22 -22.87
C THR A 90 13.76 -0.42 -21.98
N MET A 91 13.37 -1.29 -21.05
CA MET A 91 14.33 -2.00 -20.18
C MET A 91 15.29 -2.90 -20.97
N LYS A 92 14.91 -3.31 -22.18
CA LYS A 92 15.77 -4.10 -23.07
C LYS A 92 16.92 -3.24 -23.59
N GLU A 93 16.62 -2.08 -24.17
CA GLU A 93 17.64 -1.13 -24.67
C GLU A 93 18.56 -0.66 -23.53
N ILE A 94 17.99 -0.40 -22.35
CA ILE A 94 18.76 -0.06 -21.15
C ILE A 94 19.68 -1.22 -20.74
N GLY A 95 19.20 -2.46 -20.82
CA GLY A 95 20.01 -3.65 -20.53
C GLY A 95 21.17 -3.84 -21.51
N GLU A 96 20.97 -3.48 -22.78
CA GLU A 96 22.03 -3.48 -23.80
C GLU A 96 23.08 -2.41 -23.48
N ALA A 97 22.65 -1.17 -23.21
CA ALA A 97 23.56 -0.08 -22.81
C ALA A 97 24.32 -0.40 -21.51
N TRP A 98 23.63 -1.01 -20.54
CA TRP A 98 24.23 -1.47 -19.29
C TRP A 98 25.34 -2.49 -19.53
N PHE A 99 25.09 -3.46 -20.42
CA PHE A 99 26.07 -4.48 -20.79
C PHE A 99 27.28 -3.86 -21.50
N VAL A 100 27.06 -2.91 -22.40
CA VAL A 100 28.15 -2.19 -23.09
C VAL A 100 29.05 -1.46 -22.08
N MET A 101 28.45 -0.85 -21.06
CA MET A 101 29.21 -0.05 -20.09
C MET A 101 29.88 -0.88 -19.00
N THR A 102 29.25 -1.97 -18.53
CA THR A 102 29.74 -2.76 -17.39
C THR A 102 30.33 -4.11 -17.76
N GLY A 103 30.13 -4.56 -19.00
CA GLY A 103 30.47 -5.92 -19.44
C GLY A 103 29.58 -7.03 -18.86
N ALA A 104 28.56 -6.69 -18.05
CA ALA A 104 27.74 -7.66 -17.33
C ALA A 104 26.25 -7.53 -17.66
N LYS A 105 25.58 -8.67 -17.87
CA LYS A 105 24.11 -8.70 -18.04
C LYS A 105 23.45 -8.54 -16.67
N HIS A 106 22.54 -7.59 -16.55
CA HIS A 106 21.81 -7.34 -15.31
C HIS A 106 20.32 -7.70 -15.48
N THR A 107 19.88 -8.79 -14.87
CA THR A 107 18.51 -9.33 -15.04
C THR A 107 17.45 -8.59 -14.23
N SER A 108 17.84 -7.71 -13.31
CA SER A 108 16.95 -7.03 -12.36
C SER A 108 17.00 -5.50 -12.44
N LEU A 109 17.26 -4.94 -13.63
CA LEU A 109 17.36 -3.48 -13.83
C LEU A 109 16.08 -2.73 -13.45
N SER A 110 14.91 -3.33 -13.70
CA SER A 110 13.63 -2.75 -13.27
C SER A 110 13.53 -2.59 -11.75
N THR A 111 13.91 -3.63 -11.00
CA THR A 111 13.96 -3.57 -9.53
C THR A 111 14.97 -2.54 -9.05
N ARG A 112 16.15 -2.47 -9.67
CA ARG A 112 17.17 -1.48 -9.32
C ARG A 112 16.67 -0.06 -9.58
N TYR A 113 16.08 0.20 -10.75
CA TYR A 113 15.46 1.47 -11.09
C TYR A 113 14.41 1.90 -10.07
N ASN A 114 13.49 1.01 -9.70
CA ASN A 114 12.45 1.32 -8.72
C ASN A 114 13.03 1.67 -7.35
N ARG A 115 14.09 0.96 -6.92
CA ARG A 115 14.76 1.25 -5.65
C ARG A 115 15.48 2.60 -5.67
N ILE A 116 16.16 2.93 -6.77
CA ILE A 116 16.83 4.23 -6.94
C ILE A 116 15.82 5.36 -7.01
N LYS A 117 14.76 5.20 -7.81
CA LYS A 117 13.67 6.17 -7.91
C LYS A 117 13.04 6.44 -6.54
N ALA A 118 12.79 5.41 -5.75
CA ALA A 118 12.26 5.55 -4.41
C ALA A 118 13.25 6.24 -3.46
N ALA A 119 14.54 5.92 -3.54
CA ALA A 119 15.57 6.54 -2.70
C ALA A 119 15.72 8.04 -2.96
N ILE A 120 15.60 8.47 -4.22
CA ILE A 120 15.74 9.87 -4.63
C ILE A 120 14.43 10.65 -4.49
N ALA A 121 13.29 9.98 -4.36
CA ALA A 121 12.01 10.61 -4.08
C ALA A 121 11.99 11.11 -2.62
N ARG A 122 12.57 12.29 -2.41
CA ARG A 122 12.67 12.98 -1.12
C ARG A 122 12.01 14.36 -1.20
N VAL A 123 11.43 14.80 -0.09
CA VAL A 123 11.06 16.22 0.09
C VAL A 123 12.34 17.04 0.09
N LYS A 124 12.37 18.15 -0.66
CA LYS A 124 13.55 19.00 -0.72
C LYS A 124 13.90 19.49 0.68
N ASP A 125 15.19 19.63 0.97
CA ASP A 125 15.65 20.08 2.29
C ASP A 125 15.06 21.45 2.68
N GLU A 126 14.87 22.32 1.68
CA GLU A 126 14.21 23.63 1.80
C GLU A 126 12.74 23.54 2.23
N ASP A 127 12.04 22.48 1.81
CA ASP A 127 10.61 22.28 2.08
C ASP A 127 10.37 21.53 3.41
N LEU A 128 11.42 21.03 4.07
CA LEU A 128 11.27 20.24 5.31
C LEU A 128 10.67 21.05 6.46
N GLN A 129 10.94 22.36 6.51
CA GLN A 129 10.34 23.23 7.50
C GLN A 129 8.84 23.40 7.25
N ALA A 130 8.44 23.65 6.00
CA ALA A 130 7.04 23.74 5.61
C ALA A 130 6.29 22.42 5.87
N LEU A 131 6.93 21.27 5.64
CA LEU A 131 6.36 19.95 5.98
C LEU A 131 6.09 19.83 7.49
N ARG A 132 7.04 20.25 8.34
CA ARG A 132 6.89 20.19 9.79
C ARG A 132 5.73 21.06 10.27
N GLU A 133 5.65 22.29 9.75
CA GLU A 133 4.58 23.24 10.09
C GLU A 133 3.22 22.72 9.62
N GLY A 134 3.13 22.25 8.37
CA GLY A 134 1.91 21.67 7.83
C GLY A 134 1.44 20.42 8.57
N MET A 135 2.35 19.56 9.04
CA MET A 135 2.00 18.43 9.90
C MET A 135 1.41 18.89 11.24
N GLY A 136 2.02 19.91 11.87
CA GLY A 136 1.49 20.49 13.11
C GLY A 136 0.10 21.10 12.93
N GLU A 137 -0.12 21.84 11.85
CA GLU A 137 -1.43 22.41 11.53
C GLU A 137 -2.47 21.32 11.24
N ALA A 138 -2.08 20.27 10.51
CA ALA A 138 -2.94 19.12 10.26
C ALA A 138 -3.36 18.41 11.56
N ASP A 139 -2.42 18.20 12.49
CA ASP A 139 -2.71 17.58 13.79
C ASP A 139 -3.69 18.42 14.62
N ILE A 140 -3.50 19.75 14.67
CA ILE A 140 -4.43 20.68 15.34
C ILE A 140 -5.82 20.56 14.72
N ARG A 141 -5.92 20.60 13.40
CA ARG A 141 -7.20 20.51 12.69
C ARG A 141 -7.91 19.18 12.94
N ILE A 142 -7.18 18.07 12.93
CA ILE A 142 -7.73 16.74 13.20
C ILE A 142 -8.28 16.66 14.62
N GLU A 143 -7.57 17.20 15.62
CA GLU A 143 -8.03 17.19 17.01
C GLU A 143 -9.29 18.06 17.19
N GLU A 144 -9.36 19.21 16.52
CA GLU A 144 -10.56 20.04 16.50
C GLU A 144 -11.74 19.33 15.83
N GLU A 145 -11.53 18.71 14.66
CA GLU A 145 -12.55 17.96 13.95
C GLU A 145 -13.06 16.78 14.80
N LYS A 146 -12.17 16.07 15.49
CA LYS A 146 -12.52 14.99 16.41
C LYS A 146 -13.38 15.50 17.57
N LYS A 147 -13.00 16.60 18.21
CA LYS A 147 -13.79 17.22 19.29
C LYS A 147 -15.18 17.63 18.82
N GLN A 148 -15.29 18.16 17.60
CA GLN A 148 -16.59 18.51 17.02
C GLN A 148 -17.41 17.26 16.65
N ALA A 149 -16.76 16.22 16.12
CA ALA A 149 -17.40 14.95 15.82
C ALA A 149 -17.95 14.27 17.08
N GLU A 150 -17.22 14.31 18.20
CA GLU A 150 -17.68 13.78 19.48
C GLU A 150 -18.92 14.53 19.99
N LYS A 151 -18.92 15.86 19.94
CA LYS A 151 -20.10 16.67 20.30
C LYS A 151 -21.32 16.33 19.43
N LYS A 152 -21.11 16.28 18.10
CA LYS A 152 -22.17 15.94 17.14
C LYS A 152 -22.71 14.53 17.39
N ARG A 153 -21.84 13.57 17.70
CA ARG A 153 -22.25 12.19 18.03
C ARG A 153 -23.23 12.18 19.19
N TYR A 154 -22.93 12.87 20.28
CA TYR A 154 -23.83 12.89 21.45
C TYR A 154 -25.12 13.67 21.20
N ALA A 155 -25.09 14.72 20.37
CA ALA A 155 -26.31 15.38 19.91
C ALA A 155 -27.22 14.43 19.11
N ILE A 156 -26.65 13.66 18.18
CA ILE A 156 -27.38 12.63 17.42
C ILE A 156 -27.94 11.55 18.36
N VAL A 157 -27.15 11.10 19.35
CA VAL A 157 -27.64 10.13 20.34
C VAL A 157 -28.83 10.69 21.14
N ALA A 158 -28.78 11.96 21.54
CA ALA A 158 -29.89 12.61 22.24
C ALA A 158 -31.17 12.62 21.38
N GLU A 159 -31.07 12.98 20.10
CA GLU A 159 -32.18 12.96 19.15
C GLU A 159 -32.75 11.55 18.97
N VAL A 160 -31.88 10.55 18.80
CA VAL A 160 -32.30 9.14 18.68
C VAL A 160 -32.99 8.65 19.95
N MET A 161 -32.52 9.08 21.12
CA MET A 161 -33.14 8.75 22.41
C MET A 161 -34.50 9.43 22.58
N GLU A 162 -34.64 10.69 22.18
CA GLU A 162 -35.93 11.40 22.18
C GLU A 162 -36.93 10.74 21.22
N ALA A 163 -36.49 10.38 20.01
CA ALA A 163 -37.32 9.69 19.02
C ALA A 163 -37.80 8.30 19.50
N LYS A 164 -37.06 7.68 20.42
CA LYS A 164 -37.45 6.42 21.09
C LYS A 164 -38.40 6.63 22.27
N GLY A 165 -38.82 7.86 22.54
CA GLY A 165 -39.74 8.20 23.63
C GLY A 165 -39.09 8.24 25.01
N THR A 166 -37.76 8.32 25.09
CA THR A 166 -37.07 8.54 26.36
C THR A 166 -37.05 10.03 26.72
N GLU A 167 -36.72 10.34 27.96
CA GLU A 167 -36.58 11.72 28.42
C GLU A 167 -35.47 12.46 27.65
N LYS A 168 -35.60 13.78 27.51
CA LYS A 168 -34.55 14.60 26.90
C LYS A 168 -33.34 14.68 27.83
N TYR A 169 -32.23 14.10 27.40
CA TYR A 169 -30.97 14.19 28.14
C TYR A 169 -30.02 15.18 27.46
N ASP A 170 -29.31 15.95 28.30
CA ASP A 170 -28.19 16.74 27.81
C ASP A 170 -27.03 15.86 27.32
N THR A 171 -26.33 16.34 26.29
CA THR A 171 -25.21 15.65 25.65
C THR A 171 -24.09 15.28 26.62
N ALA A 172 -23.80 16.10 27.64
CA ALA A 172 -22.78 15.79 28.64
C ALA A 172 -23.19 14.64 29.59
N THR A 173 -24.48 14.51 29.86
CA THR A 173 -25.03 13.40 30.65
C THR A 173 -24.92 12.09 29.88
N LEU A 174 -25.26 12.12 28.59
CA LEU A 174 -25.13 10.97 27.69
C LEU A 174 -23.68 10.53 27.51
N GLU A 175 -22.75 11.48 27.40
CA GLU A 175 -21.32 11.18 27.36
C GLU A 175 -20.84 10.47 28.61
N LYS A 176 -21.18 10.98 29.80
CA LYS A 176 -20.79 10.35 31.08
C LYS A 176 -21.41 8.96 31.23
N ALA A 177 -22.69 8.81 30.88
CA ALA A 177 -23.39 7.53 30.94
C ALA A 177 -22.74 6.51 30.00
N TRP A 178 -22.41 6.91 28.77
CA TRP A 178 -21.72 6.05 27.81
C TRP A 178 -20.32 5.65 28.30
N LYS A 179 -19.53 6.59 28.85
CA LYS A 179 -18.20 6.28 29.38
C LYS A 179 -18.26 5.31 30.57
N ARG A 180 -19.26 5.45 31.46
CA ARG A 180 -19.50 4.49 32.55
C ARG A 180 -19.85 3.10 32.02
N LEU A 181 -20.78 3.03 31.05
CA LEU A 181 -21.17 1.77 30.43
C LEU A 181 -19.98 1.06 29.76
N GLN A 182 -19.09 1.80 29.10
CA GLN A 182 -17.87 1.24 28.50
C GLN A 182 -16.86 0.74 29.55
N ALA A 183 -16.75 1.42 30.69
CA ALA A 183 -15.90 1.01 31.79
C ALA A 183 -16.45 -0.23 32.51
N GLU A 184 -17.77 -0.31 32.70
CA GLU A 184 -18.46 -1.45 33.32
C GLU A 184 -18.51 -2.67 32.38
N GLY A 185 -18.63 -2.45 31.06
CA GLY A 185 -18.58 -3.49 30.02
C GLY A 185 -17.18 -4.02 29.71
N THR A 186 -16.14 -3.45 30.32
CA THR A 186 -14.78 -4.01 30.31
C THR A 186 -14.55 -4.71 31.65
N PRO A 187 -14.84 -6.02 31.80
CA PRO A 187 -14.59 -6.70 33.05
C PRO A 187 -13.08 -6.68 33.33
N ALA A 188 -12.66 -5.82 34.27
CA ALA A 188 -11.45 -6.04 35.02
C ALA A 188 -11.65 -7.38 35.74
N ALA A 189 -10.96 -8.41 35.24
CA ALA A 189 -10.88 -9.68 35.92
C ALA A 189 -10.43 -9.46 37.37
N ASN A 190 -11.22 -10.01 38.29
CA ASN A 190 -10.98 -10.21 39.73
C ASN A 190 -11.25 -9.04 40.68
N GLY A 191 -12.24 -9.23 41.54
CA GLY A 191 -12.27 -8.61 42.86
C GLY A 191 -13.64 -8.55 43.54
N SER A 192 -14.02 -9.65 44.21
CA SER A 192 -15.06 -9.75 45.26
C SER A 192 -16.53 -9.56 44.83
N SER A 193 -17.48 -10.35 45.33
CA SER A 193 -17.61 -10.83 46.71
C SER A 193 -18.23 -12.21 46.83
#